data_AF-A0A526RSG2-F1
#
_entry.id   AF-A0A526RSG2-F1
#
_cell.length_a   1.000
_cell.length_b   1.000
_cell.length_c   1.000
_cell.angle_alpha   90.00
_cell.angle_beta   90.00
_cell.angle_gamma   90.00
#
_symmetry.space_group_name_H-M   'P 1'
#
loop_
_entity.id
_entity.type
_entity.pdbx_description
1 polymer ?
#
loop_
_entity_poly.entity_id
_entity_poly.type
_entity_poly.pdbx_seq_one_letter_code
_entity_poly.pdbx_strand_id
1 'polypeptide(L)'
;AELVDYGHFACLYDAVVDELGLFDAMIEVRSNTKRVRIIYDTPYIRSLPTRLEVTEAGSLGPVTKAFGPLYGDAFCNELETFHRHITNGTRPLTDLADSRRDLALMAEIIETMKEGGGR
;
A
#
# COMPACT_ATOMS: atom_id res chain seq x y z
N ALA A 1 11.00 1.94 10.51
CA ALA A 1 10.05 0.83 10.35
C ALA A 1 9.40 0.44 11.69
N GLU A 2 8.08 0.24 11.68
CA GLU A 2 7.26 -0.21 12.81
C GLU A 2 6.64 -1.58 12.49
N LEU A 3 6.63 -2.49 13.46
CA LEU A 3 6.02 -3.82 13.31
C LEU A 3 4.67 -3.86 14.03
N VAL A 4 3.61 -4.15 13.29
CA VAL A 4 2.25 -4.35 13.83
C VAL A 4 1.89 -5.83 13.78
N ASP A 5 1.59 -6.43 14.92
CA ASP A 5 1.17 -7.83 15.03
C ASP A 5 -0.36 -7.94 14.99
N TYR A 6 -0.90 -8.61 13.95
CA TYR A 6 -2.33 -8.91 13.81
C TYR A 6 -2.69 -10.33 14.28
N GLY A 7 -1.76 -11.04 14.93
CA GLY A 7 -1.88 -12.38 15.49
C GLY A 7 -1.77 -13.52 14.47
N HIS A 8 -2.32 -13.34 13.27
CA HIS A 8 -2.26 -14.31 12.18
C HIS A 8 -1.34 -13.90 11.02
N PHE A 9 -0.91 -12.64 11.01
CA PHE A 9 0.18 -12.11 10.21
C PHE A 9 0.78 -10.90 10.92
N ALA A 10 1.99 -10.50 10.51
CA ALA A 10 2.60 -9.26 10.94
C ALA A 10 2.71 -8.30 9.75
N CYS A 11 2.55 -7.01 10.01
CA CYS A 11 2.78 -5.94 9.05
C CYS A 11 4.04 -5.18 9.46
N LEU A 12 4.92 -4.90 8.49
CA LEU A 12 6.03 -3.98 8.67
C LEU A 12 5.69 -2.72 7.88
N TYR A 13 5.57 -1.59 8.56
CA TYR A 13 5.40 -0.29 7.94
C TYR A 13 6.72 0.46 7.96
N ASP A 14 7.19 0.93 6.80
CA ASP A 14 8.38 1.75 6.71
C ASP A 14 8.15 2.96 5.81
N ALA A 15 8.59 4.11 6.29
CA ALA A 15 8.47 5.39 5.61
C ALA A 15 9.70 6.23 5.96
N VAL A 16 10.46 6.62 4.95
CA VAL A 16 11.71 7.37 5.09
C VAL A 16 11.70 8.52 4.10
N VAL A 17 12.18 9.67 4.55
CA VAL A 17 12.49 10.81 3.69
C VAL A 17 14.00 11.02 3.78
N ASP A 18 14.68 10.86 2.65
CA ASP A 18 16.13 11.03 2.54
C ASP A 18 16.49 11.95 1.35
N GLU A 19 17.79 12.18 1.14
CA GLU A 19 18.31 13.04 0.08
C GLU A 19 18.64 12.29 -1.23
N LEU A 20 18.31 10.98 -1.33
CA LEU A 20 18.61 10.19 -2.52
C LEU A 20 17.77 10.65 -3.73
N GLY A 21 16.61 11.24 -3.48
CA GLY A 21 15.69 11.69 -4.53
C GLY A 21 15.03 10.55 -5.30
N LEU A 22 15.00 9.35 -4.71
CA LEU A 22 14.32 8.18 -5.26
C LEU A 22 12.94 8.04 -4.60
N PHE A 23 11.92 7.83 -5.42
CA PHE A 23 10.63 7.40 -4.92
C PHE A 23 10.60 5.86 -4.89
N ASP A 24 10.75 5.29 -3.70
CA ASP A 24 10.65 3.84 -3.47
C ASP A 24 9.41 3.55 -2.63
N ALA A 25 8.31 3.21 -3.31
CA ALA A 25 7.04 2.91 -2.67
C ALA A 25 6.50 1.56 -3.17
N MET A 26 6.24 0.66 -2.23
CA MET A 26 5.68 -0.64 -2.52
C MET A 26 4.79 -1.16 -1.39
N ILE A 27 3.85 -2.02 -1.76
CA ILE A 27 3.11 -2.87 -0.82
C ILE A 27 3.47 -4.31 -1.18
N GLU A 28 4.00 -5.07 -0.22
CA GLU A 28 4.34 -6.49 -0.41
C GLU A 28 3.58 -7.36 0.59
N VAL A 29 2.88 -8.37 0.06
CA VAL A 29 2.26 -9.44 0.85
C VAL A 29 3.03 -10.72 0.59
N ARG A 30 3.45 -11.39 1.67
CA ARG A 30 4.26 -12.60 1.62
C ARG A 30 3.53 -13.74 2.32
N SER A 31 3.56 -14.91 1.71
CA SER A 31 3.16 -16.18 2.31
C SER A 31 4.26 -17.22 2.10
N ASN A 32 4.02 -18.44 2.58
CA ASN A 32 4.98 -19.55 2.45
C ASN A 32 5.32 -19.89 1.00
N THR A 33 4.39 -19.70 0.07
CA THR A 33 4.53 -20.16 -1.33
C THR A 33 4.25 -19.07 -2.35
N LYS A 34 3.87 -17.87 -1.91
CA LYS A 34 3.50 -16.78 -2.81
C LYS A 34 3.95 -15.43 -2.26
N ARG A 35 4.32 -14.55 -3.18
CA ARG A 35 4.60 -13.14 -2.91
C ARG A 35 3.88 -12.29 -3.93
N VAL A 36 3.23 -11.24 -3.46
CA VAL A 36 2.53 -10.26 -4.29
C VAL A 36 3.08 -8.90 -3.94
N ARG A 37 3.55 -8.17 -4.95
CA ARG A 37 4.15 -6.85 -4.78
C ARG A 37 3.52 -5.85 -5.73
N ILE A 38 2.96 -4.79 -5.20
CA ILE A 38 2.54 -3.61 -5.96
C ILE A 38 3.64 -2.57 -5.80
N ILE A 39 4.13 -2.03 -6.92
CA ILE A 39 5.24 -1.07 -6.98
C ILE A 39 4.72 0.20 -7.62
N TYR A 40 4.97 1.32 -6.96
CA TYR A 40 4.59 2.65 -7.41
C TYR A 40 5.85 3.43 -7.76
N ASP A 41 5.88 3.97 -8.97
CA ASP A 41 6.73 5.13 -9.25
C ASP A 41 6.12 6.38 -8.60
N THR A 42 6.78 7.55 -8.71
CA THR A 42 6.27 8.79 -8.11
C THR A 42 4.81 9.07 -8.53
N PRO A 43 3.86 9.12 -7.58
CA PRO A 43 2.43 9.22 -7.90
C PRO A 43 2.03 10.61 -8.39
N TYR A 44 2.94 11.58 -8.34
CA TYR A 44 2.69 12.98 -8.70
C TYR A 44 2.88 13.27 -10.19
N ILE A 45 3.34 12.29 -10.98
CA ILE A 45 3.46 12.42 -12.43
C ILE A 45 2.32 11.64 -13.06
N ARG A 46 1.47 12.36 -13.81
CA ARG A 46 0.37 11.76 -14.57
C ARG A 46 0.89 10.66 -15.49
N SER A 47 0.17 9.54 -15.50
CA SER A 47 0.45 8.40 -16.38
C SER A 47 1.79 7.70 -16.12
N LEU A 48 2.39 7.82 -14.93
CA LEU A 48 3.42 6.86 -14.55
C LEU A 48 2.80 5.49 -14.25
N PRO A 49 3.44 4.40 -14.70
CA PRO A 49 2.86 3.08 -14.61
C PRO A 49 2.95 2.52 -13.19
N THR A 50 1.89 1.87 -12.73
CA THR A 50 1.96 0.94 -11.59
C THR A 50 2.34 -0.45 -12.11
N ARG A 51 3.17 -1.18 -11.36
CA ARG A 51 3.53 -2.56 -11.67
C ARG A 51 3.08 -3.51 -10.56
N LEU A 52 2.48 -4.62 -10.96
CA LEU A 52 2.17 -5.74 -10.06
C LEU A 52 3.11 -6.90 -10.38
N GLU A 53 3.79 -7.43 -9.38
CA GLU A 53 4.60 -8.63 -9.50
C GLU A 53 4.03 -9.73 -8.60
N VAL A 54 3.88 -10.91 -9.17
CA VAL A 54 3.43 -12.11 -8.46
C VAL A 54 4.48 -13.19 -8.61
N THR A 55 5.10 -13.58 -7.50
CA THR A 55 6.05 -14.70 -7.45
C THR A 55 5.40 -15.88 -6.76
N GLU A 56 5.45 -17.05 -7.39
CA GLU A 56 4.92 -18.31 -6.85
C GLU A 56 6.01 -19.37 -6.79
N ALA A 57 5.99 -20.20 -5.75
CA ALA A 57 6.87 -21.35 -5.66
C ALA A 57 6.55 -22.36 -6.77
N GLY A 58 7.56 -22.73 -7.57
CA GLY A 58 7.47 -23.76 -8.59
C GLY A 58 8.38 -24.94 -8.29
N SER A 59 8.13 -26.08 -8.92
CA SER A 59 8.92 -27.31 -8.75
C SER A 59 10.39 -27.17 -9.18
N LEU A 60 10.69 -26.24 -10.08
CA LEU A 60 12.04 -25.94 -10.57
C LEU A 60 12.62 -24.63 -9.99
N GLY A 61 11.93 -24.03 -9.01
CA GLY A 61 12.26 -22.72 -8.46
C GLY A 61 11.11 -21.73 -8.54
N PRO A 62 11.25 -20.55 -7.93
CA PRO A 62 10.22 -19.51 -7.94
C PRO A 62 10.02 -18.95 -9.35
N VAL A 63 8.76 -18.71 -9.73
CA VAL A 63 8.38 -18.09 -11.00
C VAL A 63 7.72 -16.74 -10.72
N THR A 64 8.25 -15.67 -11.30
CA THR A 64 7.69 -14.32 -11.19
C THR A 64 6.97 -13.93 -12.47
N LYS A 65 5.73 -13.45 -12.34
CA LYS A 65 4.96 -12.81 -13.41
C LYS A 65 4.79 -11.33 -13.07
N ALA A 66 5.16 -10.47 -14.01
CA ALA A 66 4.88 -9.05 -13.94
C ALA A 66 3.61 -8.73 -14.75
N PHE A 67 2.75 -7.90 -14.20
CA PHE A 67 1.54 -7.38 -14.82
C PHE A 67 1.67 -5.85 -14.94
N GLY A 68 1.32 -5.33 -16.10
CA GLY A 68 1.46 -3.92 -16.46
C GLY A 68 2.45 -3.72 -17.62
N PRO A 69 2.86 -2.46 -17.89
CA PRO A 69 2.54 -1.25 -17.12
C PRO A 69 1.04 -0.92 -17.09
N LEU A 70 0.52 -0.58 -15.91
CA LEU A 70 -0.85 -0.10 -15.73
C LEU A 70 -0.84 1.43 -15.64
N TYR A 71 -1.38 2.10 -16.65
CA TYR A 71 -1.39 3.56 -16.76
C TYR A 71 -2.66 4.21 -16.20
N GLY A 72 -3.51 3.45 -15.52
CA GLY A 72 -4.70 3.98 -14.88
C GLY A 72 -4.31 4.94 -13.76
N ASP A 73 -4.80 6.17 -13.82
CA ASP A 73 -4.54 7.20 -12.82
C ASP A 73 -5.43 6.95 -11.59
N ALA A 74 -4.81 6.75 -10.42
CA ALA A 74 -5.52 6.45 -9.19
C ALA A 74 -6.44 7.60 -8.74
N PHE A 75 -6.04 8.85 -8.97
CA PHE A 75 -6.85 10.03 -8.64
C PHE A 75 -8.07 10.14 -9.55
N CYS A 76 -7.91 9.86 -10.84
CA CYS A 76 -9.06 9.78 -11.76
C CYS A 76 -10.05 8.69 -11.31
N ASN A 77 -9.56 7.49 -11.00
CA ASN A 77 -10.39 6.38 -10.53
C ASN A 77 -11.15 6.73 -9.24
N GLU A 78 -10.48 7.42 -8.30
CA GLU A 78 -11.08 7.89 -7.05
C GLU A 78 -12.21 8.89 -7.31
N LEU A 79 -11.96 9.92 -8.14
CA LEU A 79 -12.96 10.94 -8.47
C LEU A 79 -14.17 10.36 -9.21
N GLU A 80 -13.97 9.45 -10.16
CA GLU A 80 -15.06 8.74 -10.84
C GLU A 80 -15.90 7.91 -9.86
N THR A 81 -15.24 7.23 -8.93
CA THR A 81 -15.91 6.42 -7.90
C THR A 81 -16.68 7.30 -6.93
N PHE A 82 -16.08 8.40 -6.48
CA PHE A 82 -16.74 9.38 -5.62
C PHE A 82 -17.98 10.00 -6.28
N HIS A 83 -17.86 10.45 -7.54
CA HIS A 83 -18.99 10.96 -8.30
C HIS A 83 -20.13 9.94 -8.37
N ARG A 84 -19.82 8.66 -8.67
CA ARG A 84 -20.81 7.58 -8.75
C ARG A 84 -21.55 7.36 -7.42
N HIS A 85 -20.84 7.43 -6.29
CA HIS A 85 -21.47 7.33 -4.97
C HIS A 85 -22.44 8.48 -4.70
N ILE A 86 -22.06 9.71 -5.10
CA ILE A 86 -22.94 10.88 -4.99
C ILE A 86 -24.19 10.71 -5.86
N THR A 87 -24.02 10.39 -7.14
CA THR A 87 -25.15 10.33 -8.08
C THR A 87 -26.12 9.20 -7.78
N ASN A 88 -25.61 8.09 -7.26
CA ASN A 88 -26.41 6.88 -7.04
C ASN A 88 -26.87 6.73 -5.59
N GLY A 89 -26.42 7.60 -4.67
CA GLY A 89 -26.74 7.51 -3.24
C GLY A 89 -26.20 6.24 -2.56
N THR A 90 -25.10 5.67 -3.05
CA THR A 90 -24.49 4.46 -2.48
C THR A 90 -23.39 4.82 -1.48
N ARG A 91 -23.11 3.92 -0.53
CA ARG A 91 -22.04 4.11 0.46
C ARG A 91 -20.68 3.67 -0.13
N PRO A 92 -19.62 4.47 0.03
CA PRO A 92 -18.27 4.05 -0.35
C PRO A 92 -17.81 2.87 0.50
N LEU A 93 -16.95 2.02 -0.09
CA LEU A 93 -16.33 0.90 0.64
C LEU A 93 -15.46 1.41 1.80
N THR A 94 -14.76 2.51 1.57
CA THR A 94 -13.94 3.25 2.52
C THR A 94 -14.65 4.54 2.91
N ASP A 95 -15.25 4.58 4.09
CA ASP A 95 -16.01 5.72 4.58
C ASP A 95 -15.27 6.54 5.64
N LEU A 96 -15.99 7.51 6.23
CA LEU A 96 -15.40 8.38 7.24
C LEU A 96 -14.99 7.62 8.52
N ALA A 97 -15.70 6.54 8.87
CA ALA A 97 -15.35 5.72 10.02
C ALA A 97 -14.07 4.91 9.75
N ASP A 98 -13.85 4.46 8.51
CA ASP A 98 -12.57 3.88 8.07
C ASP A 98 -11.44 4.91 8.22
N SER A 99 -11.59 6.10 7.65
CA SER A 99 -10.59 7.17 7.75
C SER A 99 -10.24 7.54 9.20
N ARG A 100 -11.23 7.58 10.09
CA ARG A 100 -10.98 7.83 11.52
C ARG A 100 -10.16 6.70 12.17
N ARG A 101 -10.39 5.45 11.78
CA ARG A 101 -9.60 4.31 12.28
C ARG A 101 -8.16 4.37 11.79
N ASP A 102 -7.94 4.80 10.55
CA ASP A 102 -6.59 5.00 10.01
C ASP A 102 -5.82 6.07 10.80
N LEU A 103 -6.47 7.20 11.12
CA LEU A 103 -5.87 8.26 11.94
C LEU A 103 -5.53 7.78 13.36
N ALA A 104 -6.39 6.97 13.97
CA ALA A 104 -6.13 6.38 15.28
C ALA A 104 -4.92 5.43 15.24
N LEU A 105 -4.85 4.57 14.23
CA LEU A 105 -3.72 3.66 14.03
C LEU A 105 -2.41 4.43 13.81
N MET A 106 -2.43 5.50 13.00
CA MET A 106 -1.24 6.35 12.81
C MET A 106 -0.79 7.02 14.11
N ALA A 107 -1.73 7.49 14.95
CA ALA A 107 -1.40 8.05 16.25
C ALA A 107 -0.75 7.00 17.16
N GLU A 108 -1.27 5.78 17.20
CA GLU A 108 -0.70 4.66 17.97
C GLU A 108 0.74 4.31 17.53
N ILE A 109 0.98 4.26 16.21
CA ILE A 109 2.32 4.04 15.65
C ILE A 109 3.28 5.16 16.09
N ILE A 110 2.85 6.43 15.99
CA ILE A 110 3.68 7.58 16.39
C ILE A 110 4.04 7.53 17.87
N GLU A 111 3.09 7.20 18.75
CA GLU A 111 3.36 7.09 20.18
C GLU A 111 4.35 5.95 20.49
N THR A 112 4.17 4.78 19.87
CA THR A 112 5.07 3.64 20.03
C THR A 112 6.49 3.97 19.58
N MET A 113 6.64 4.68 18.46
CA MET A 113 7.94 5.13 17.96
C MET A 113 8.64 6.11 18.92
N LYS A 114 7.90 6.99 19.61
CA LYS A 114 8.48 7.90 20.61
C LYS A 114 9.02 7.15 21.82
N GLU A 115 8.32 6.12 22.28
CA GLU A 115 8.75 5.28 23.41
C GLU A 115 9.99 4.45 23.06
N GLY A 116 10.07 3.96 21.81
CA GLY A 116 11.22 3.21 21.29
C GLY A 116 12.46 4.08 21.01
N GLY A 117 12.28 5.34 20.61
CA GLY A 117 13.37 6.29 20.31
C GLY A 117 14.03 6.95 21.52
N GLY A 118 13.53 6.69 22.74
CA GLY A 118 14.13 7.13 24.01
C GLY A 118 15.20 6.20 24.58
N ARG A 119 15.66 5.20 23.80
CA ARG A 119 16.73 4.26 24.15
C ARG A 119 17.97 4.47 23.30
#